data_AF-A0A3D0SNJ4-F1
#
_entry.id   AF-A0A3D0SNJ4-F1
#
_cell.length_a   1.000
_cell.length_b   1.000
_cell.length_c   1.000
_cell.angle_alpha   90.00
_cell.angle_beta   90.00
_cell.angle_gamma   90.00
#
_symmetry.space_group_name_H-M   'P 1'
#
loop_
_entity.id
_entity.type
_entity.pdbx_description
1 polymer ?
#
loop_
_entity_poly.entity_id
_entity_poly.type
_entity_poly.pdbx_seq_one_letter_code
_entity_poly.pdbx_strand_id
1 'polypeptide(L)'
;MQCGASLEYAPGVAVLRCTYCGHENSIAIADQPIVEQDFRQTLHQLASKVATQESISIHCDSCGASYSFDAAVHAGECPFCGSPVVAKTKQHRELQPQALLPFQVTRDQARSAFHQWLGNLWFAPSKLKDYARNDAHLAGMYVPYWTYDADTATTYRGERGDNYQVRETYRAVENGQEVERTRTVTKIRWSPAAGRVTRFFDDVLVLASRSLPREVTERLEPWDLAN
;
A
#
# COMPACT_ATOMS: atom_id res chain seq x y z
N MET A 1 -40.11 8.23 -11.60
CA MET A 1 -39.56 9.58 -11.79
C MET A 1 -38.17 9.60 -11.18
N GLN A 2 -37.13 9.83 -11.99
CA GLN A 2 -35.76 9.96 -11.52
C GLN A 2 -35.54 11.39 -11.01
N CYS A 3 -35.13 11.53 -9.75
CA CYS A 3 -35.06 12.83 -9.04
C CYS A 3 -33.97 13.80 -9.54
N GLY A 4 -33.23 13.45 -10.60
CA GLY A 4 -32.17 14.29 -11.18
C GLY A 4 -30.92 14.46 -10.32
N ALA A 5 -30.87 13.88 -9.11
CA ALA A 5 -29.70 13.94 -8.25
C ALA A 5 -28.57 13.02 -8.73
N SER A 6 -27.33 13.39 -8.42
CA SER A 6 -26.15 12.58 -8.67
C SER A 6 -26.20 11.25 -7.92
N LEU A 7 -25.61 10.22 -8.50
CA LEU A 7 -25.49 8.90 -7.89
C LEU A 7 -24.11 8.75 -7.26
N GLU A 8 -24.06 8.09 -6.11
CA GLU A 8 -22.83 7.82 -5.39
C GLU A 8 -22.52 6.32 -5.43
N TYR A 9 -21.23 5.97 -5.50
CA TYR A 9 -20.83 4.57 -5.39
C TYR A 9 -21.11 4.05 -3.98
N ALA A 10 -21.80 2.91 -3.87
CA ALA A 10 -22.05 2.26 -2.60
C ALA A 10 -20.92 1.25 -2.30
N PRO A 11 -20.09 1.45 -1.26
CA PRO A 11 -18.96 0.57 -0.99
C PRO A 11 -19.38 -0.88 -0.75
N GLY A 12 -18.60 -1.83 -1.29
CA GLY A 12 -18.82 -3.27 -1.13
C GLY A 12 -19.92 -3.87 -2.02
N VAL A 13 -20.57 -3.07 -2.87
CA VAL A 13 -21.59 -3.53 -3.82
C VAL A 13 -21.35 -2.95 -5.21
N ALA A 14 -21.84 -3.65 -6.24
CA ALA A 14 -21.71 -3.23 -7.63
C ALA A 14 -22.85 -2.28 -8.07
N VAL A 15 -23.17 -1.25 -7.27
CA VAL A 15 -24.25 -0.31 -7.58
C VAL A 15 -23.86 1.15 -7.30
N LEU A 16 -24.44 2.04 -8.10
CA LEU A 16 -24.53 3.47 -7.83
C LEU A 16 -25.89 3.75 -7.18
N ARG A 17 -25.90 4.38 -6.00
CA ARG A 17 -27.12 4.69 -5.24
C ARG A 17 -27.35 6.20 -5.18
N CYS A 18 -28.58 6.63 -5.41
CA CYS A 18 -29.02 7.99 -5.16
C CYS A 18 -29.25 8.21 -3.66
N THR A 19 -28.57 9.19 -3.08
CA THR A 19 -28.72 9.54 -1.65
C THR A 19 -30.06 10.21 -1.30
N TYR A 20 -30.81 10.70 -2.30
CA TYR A 20 -32.08 11.39 -2.10
C TYR A 20 -33.31 10.47 -2.24
N CYS A 21 -33.39 9.70 -3.33
CA CYS A 21 -34.55 8.86 -3.61
C CYS A 21 -34.29 7.36 -3.44
N GLY A 22 -33.06 6.94 -3.15
CA GLY A 22 -32.68 5.54 -2.95
C GLY A 22 -32.63 4.71 -4.23
N HIS A 23 -32.79 5.31 -5.41
CA HIS A 23 -32.66 4.59 -6.68
C HIS A 23 -31.26 4.00 -6.85
N GLU A 24 -31.19 2.77 -7.34
CA GLU A 24 -29.94 2.04 -7.57
C GLU A 24 -29.77 1.75 -9.06
N ASN A 25 -28.56 1.99 -9.56
CA ASN A 25 -28.10 1.60 -10.88
C ASN A 25 -26.98 0.59 -10.73
N SER A 26 -27.18 -0.62 -11.25
CA SER A 26 -26.14 -1.64 -11.26
C SER A 26 -24.98 -1.25 -12.17
N ILE A 27 -23.77 -1.42 -11.66
CA ILE A 27 -22.53 -1.28 -12.41
C ILE A 27 -22.26 -2.63 -13.06
N ALA A 28 -22.17 -2.66 -14.39
CA ALA A 28 -21.73 -3.85 -15.10
C ALA A 28 -20.25 -4.06 -14.79
N ILE A 29 -19.94 -5.08 -13.98
CA ILE A 29 -18.57 -5.53 -13.78
C ILE A 29 -18.20 -6.35 -15.00
N ALA A 30 -17.31 -5.82 -15.83
CA ALA A 30 -16.75 -6.57 -16.93
C ALA A 30 -15.74 -7.58 -16.36
N ASP A 31 -15.99 -8.86 -16.59
CA ASP A 31 -15.06 -9.95 -16.24
C ASP A 31 -13.92 -10.05 -17.27
N GLN A 32 -13.35 -8.90 -17.62
CA GLN A 32 -12.23 -8.85 -18.56
C GLN A 32 -10.93 -8.99 -17.77
N PRO A 33 -10.07 -9.96 -18.11
CA PRO A 33 -8.80 -10.11 -17.42
C PRO A 33 -7.96 -8.86 -17.66
N ILE A 34 -7.27 -8.42 -16.61
CA ILE A 34 -6.28 -7.35 -16.72
C ILE A 34 -5.12 -7.91 -17.54
N VAL A 35 -4.88 -7.31 -18.71
CA VAL A 35 -3.86 -7.81 -19.65
C VAL A 35 -2.49 -7.25 -19.25
N GLU A 36 -1.62 -8.13 -18.80
CA GLU A 36 -0.21 -7.83 -18.58
C GLU A 36 0.46 -7.34 -19.86
N GLN A 37 1.37 -6.37 -19.72
CA GLN A 37 2.08 -5.76 -20.84
C GLN A 37 3.57 -6.02 -20.77
N ASP A 38 4.20 -6.27 -21.92
CA ASP A 38 5.65 -6.36 -21.98
C ASP A 38 6.28 -5.01 -21.58
N PHE A 39 7.03 -5.03 -20.49
CA PHE A 39 7.61 -3.84 -19.89
C PHE A 39 8.47 -3.03 -20.87
N ARG A 40 9.31 -3.69 -21.67
CA ARG A 40 10.24 -2.99 -22.58
C ARG A 40 9.49 -2.38 -23.76
N GLN A 41 8.57 -3.13 -24.35
CA GLN A 41 7.73 -2.67 -25.44
C GLN A 41 6.88 -1.48 -24.98
N THR A 42 6.24 -1.57 -23.81
CA THR A 42 5.46 -0.48 -23.24
C THR A 42 6.34 0.74 -23.01
N LEU A 43 7.52 0.62 -22.38
CA LEU A 43 8.43 1.76 -22.22
C LEU A 43 8.81 2.44 -23.56
N HIS A 44 9.09 1.66 -24.60
CA HIS A 44 9.40 2.20 -25.93
C HIS A 44 8.20 2.92 -26.57
N GLN A 45 6.99 2.40 -26.39
CA GLN A 45 5.76 3.05 -26.87
C GLN A 45 5.48 4.33 -26.08
N LEU A 46 5.63 4.30 -24.76
CA LEU A 46 5.41 5.46 -23.89
C LEU A 46 6.38 6.61 -24.20
N ALA A 47 7.63 6.28 -24.53
CA ALA A 47 8.63 7.26 -24.92
C ALA A 47 8.32 7.96 -26.26
N SER A 48 7.57 7.31 -27.15
CA SER A 48 7.38 7.75 -28.54
C SER A 48 5.97 8.27 -28.87
N LYS A 49 4.92 7.85 -28.15
CA LYS A 49 3.53 7.99 -28.65
C LYS A 49 2.46 8.38 -27.63
N VAL A 50 2.76 8.62 -26.35
CA VAL A 50 1.69 8.91 -25.38
C VAL A 50 1.15 10.32 -25.60
N ALA A 51 -0.15 10.38 -25.89
CA ALA A 51 -0.90 11.63 -25.92
C ALA A 51 -0.84 12.28 -24.53
N THR A 52 -0.33 13.51 -24.45
CA THR A 52 -0.46 14.34 -23.26
C THR A 52 -1.95 14.63 -23.08
N GLN A 53 -2.58 14.12 -22.03
CA GLN A 53 -3.91 14.57 -21.64
C GLN A 53 -3.76 15.81 -20.74
N GLU A 54 -4.59 16.82 -20.98
CA GLU A 54 -4.72 17.90 -20.01
C GLU A 54 -5.60 17.42 -18.88
N SER A 55 -5.06 17.30 -17.67
CA SER A 55 -5.86 17.06 -16.48
C SER A 55 -5.53 18.07 -15.40
N ILE A 56 -6.55 18.39 -14.61
CA ILE A 56 -6.45 19.33 -13.51
C ILE A 56 -5.73 18.61 -12.38
N SER A 57 -4.48 19.02 -12.10
CA SER A 57 -3.71 18.52 -10.98
C SER A 57 -3.48 19.62 -9.96
N ILE A 58 -3.44 19.22 -8.70
CA ILE A 58 -3.17 20.07 -7.55
C ILE A 58 -1.85 19.63 -6.98
N HIS A 59 -0.96 20.60 -6.76
CA HIS A 59 0.24 20.42 -5.97
C HIS A 59 0.05 21.17 -4.65
N CYS A 60 0.20 20.47 -3.53
CA CYS A 60 0.16 21.09 -2.21
C CYS A 60 1.55 21.56 -1.82
N ASP A 61 1.75 22.88 -1.76
CA ASP A 61 3.04 23.47 -1.37
C ASP A 61 3.41 23.18 0.10
N SER A 62 2.44 22.79 0.95
CA SER A 62 2.68 22.51 2.36
C SER A 62 3.23 21.11 2.64
N CYS A 63 2.83 20.09 1.87
CA CYS A 63 3.26 18.70 2.10
C CYS A 63 3.90 18.05 0.87
N GLY A 64 3.89 18.71 -0.28
CA GLY A 64 4.45 18.22 -1.54
C GLY A 64 3.58 17.19 -2.27
N ALA A 65 2.39 16.87 -1.76
CA ALA A 65 1.49 15.92 -2.41
C ALA A 65 0.97 16.45 -3.76
N SER A 66 0.82 15.55 -4.73
CA SER A 66 0.19 15.81 -6.02
C SER A 66 -1.03 14.90 -6.18
N TYR A 67 -2.19 15.48 -6.50
CA TYR A 67 -3.49 14.79 -6.60
C TYR A 67 -4.46 15.59 -7.48
N SER A 68 -5.65 15.06 -7.74
CA SER A 68 -6.73 15.73 -8.47
C SER A 68 -8.02 15.75 -7.64
N PHE A 69 -8.89 16.72 -7.89
CA PHE A 69 -10.27 16.71 -7.42
C PHE A 69 -11.20 16.34 -8.59
N ASP A 70 -12.50 16.22 -8.28
CA ASP A 70 -13.55 16.23 -9.31
C ASP A 70 -13.36 17.44 -10.25
N ALA A 71 -13.66 17.26 -11.54
CA ALA A 71 -13.45 18.26 -12.58
C ALA A 71 -14.13 19.61 -12.27
N ALA A 72 -15.23 19.62 -11.51
CA ALA A 72 -15.94 20.83 -11.12
C ALA A 72 -15.32 21.56 -9.90
N VAL A 73 -14.36 20.95 -9.21
CA VAL A 73 -13.78 21.47 -7.97
C VAL A 73 -12.42 22.10 -8.23
N HIS A 74 -12.34 23.42 -8.10
CA HIS A 74 -11.11 24.19 -8.36
C HIS A 74 -10.38 24.67 -7.09
N ALA A 75 -10.96 24.48 -5.91
CA ALA A 75 -10.33 24.79 -4.62
C ALA A 75 -10.87 23.87 -3.53
N GLY A 76 -10.05 23.61 -2.52
CA GLY A 76 -10.42 22.73 -1.41
C GLY A 76 -9.31 22.61 -0.37
N GLU A 77 -9.43 21.62 0.49
CA GLU A 77 -8.39 21.25 1.46
C GLU A 77 -7.58 20.06 0.95
N CYS A 78 -6.28 20.07 1.24
CA CYS A 78 -5.43 18.95 0.89
C CYS A 78 -5.83 17.70 1.69
N PRO A 79 -6.14 16.56 1.04
CA PRO A 79 -6.59 15.36 1.74
C PRO A 79 -5.51 14.73 2.63
N PHE A 80 -4.25 15.16 2.48
CA PHE A 80 -3.12 14.64 3.23
C PHE A 80 -2.79 15.48 4.48
N CYS A 81 -2.86 16.81 4.39
CA CYS A 81 -2.39 17.70 5.45
C CYS A 81 -3.41 18.79 5.86
N GLY A 82 -4.56 18.87 5.20
CA GLY A 82 -5.62 19.85 5.49
C GLY A 82 -5.32 21.28 5.04
N SER A 83 -4.17 21.55 4.40
CA SER A 83 -3.85 22.90 3.93
C SER A 83 -4.76 23.32 2.78
N PRO A 84 -5.19 24.59 2.71
CA PRO A 84 -5.98 25.08 1.59
C PRO A 84 -5.17 25.03 0.30
N VAL A 85 -5.80 24.60 -0.77
CA VAL A 85 -5.19 24.45 -2.10
C VAL A 85 -6.12 24.99 -3.19
N VAL A 86 -5.51 25.45 -4.27
CA VAL A 86 -6.22 25.86 -5.48
C VAL A 86 -5.67 25.05 -6.65
N ALA A 87 -6.58 24.49 -7.43
CA ALA A 87 -6.24 23.72 -8.61
C ALA A 87 -5.57 24.59 -9.66
N LYS A 88 -4.53 24.04 -10.29
CA LYS A 88 -3.83 24.69 -11.40
C LYS A 88 -3.95 23.75 -12.59
N THR A 89 -4.46 24.24 -13.71
CA THR A 89 -4.41 23.45 -14.94
C THR A 89 -2.95 23.25 -15.32
N LYS A 90 -2.49 22.00 -15.28
CA LYS A 90 -1.15 21.61 -15.72
C LYS A 90 -1.28 20.48 -16.71
N GLN A 91 -0.76 20.69 -17.92
CA GLN A 91 -0.56 19.60 -18.86
C GLN A 91 0.47 18.65 -18.29
N HIS A 92 0.09 17.39 -18.09
CA HIS A 92 1.02 16.35 -17.71
C HIS A 92 0.71 15.07 -18.48
N ARG A 93 1.73 14.24 -18.64
CA ARG A 93 1.55 12.93 -19.27
C ARG A 93 0.95 12.01 -18.22
N GLU A 94 -0.37 11.87 -18.26
CA GLU A 94 -1.10 10.95 -17.40
C GLU A 94 -1.29 9.61 -18.09
N LEU A 95 -0.98 8.53 -17.38
CA LEU A 95 -1.21 7.18 -17.85
C LEU A 95 -2.54 6.73 -17.26
N GLN A 96 -3.47 6.32 -18.11
CA GLN A 96 -4.77 5.85 -17.65
C GLN A 96 -4.59 4.56 -16.85
N PRO A 97 -5.15 4.48 -15.62
CA PRO A 97 -5.19 3.24 -14.87
C PRO A 97 -5.93 2.16 -15.67
N GLN A 98 -5.39 0.94 -15.68
CA GLN A 98 -6.03 -0.20 -16.34
C GLN A 98 -7.02 -0.91 -15.42
N ALA A 99 -6.87 -0.73 -14.11
CA ALA A 99 -7.70 -1.32 -13.08
C ALA A 99 -7.84 -0.35 -11.91
N LEU A 100 -8.88 -0.56 -11.12
CA LEU A 100 -9.08 0.11 -9.84
C LEU A 100 -9.63 -0.91 -8.84
N LEU A 101 -9.21 -0.78 -7.58
CA LEU A 101 -9.77 -1.57 -6.50
C LEU A 101 -10.97 -0.81 -5.90
N PRO A 102 -12.21 -1.32 -5.98
CA PRO A 102 -13.36 -0.61 -5.47
C PRO A 102 -13.32 -0.50 -3.94
N PHE A 103 -13.85 0.61 -3.42
CA PHE A 103 -13.99 0.77 -1.97
C PHE A 103 -14.91 -0.31 -1.39
N GLN A 104 -14.43 -1.04 -0.38
CA GLN A 104 -15.26 -1.98 0.40
C GLN A 104 -15.65 -1.41 1.77
N VAL A 105 -14.87 -0.46 2.29
CA VAL A 105 -15.09 0.15 3.60
C VAL A 105 -15.94 1.39 3.44
N THR A 106 -17.09 1.41 4.11
CA THR A 106 -17.96 2.60 4.18
C THR A 106 -17.34 3.70 5.03
N ARG A 107 -17.81 4.94 4.83
CA ARG A 107 -17.36 6.10 5.61
C ARG A 107 -17.57 5.91 7.12
N ASP A 108 -18.70 5.33 7.51
CA ASP A 108 -19.03 5.07 8.92
C ASP A 108 -18.16 3.98 9.55
N GLN A 109 -17.84 2.92 8.79
CA GLN A 109 -16.89 1.90 9.23
C GLN A 109 -15.49 2.50 9.41
N ALA A 110 -15.02 3.29 8.45
CA ALA A 110 -13.72 3.96 8.54
C ALA A 110 -13.64 4.88 9.76
N ARG A 111 -14.70 5.68 10.00
CA ARG A 111 -14.82 6.55 11.18
C ARG A 111 -14.79 5.76 12.48
N SER A 112 -15.54 4.66 12.55
CA SER A 112 -15.59 3.80 13.73
C SER A 112 -14.23 3.17 14.04
N ALA A 113 -13.54 2.65 13.02
CA ALA A 113 -12.19 2.10 13.16
C ALA A 113 -11.17 3.15 13.62
N PHE A 114 -11.24 4.36 13.06
CA PHE A 114 -10.39 5.48 13.45
C PHE A 114 -10.60 5.87 14.93
N HIS A 115 -11.85 5.97 15.38
CA HIS A 115 -12.17 6.23 16.78
C HIS A 115 -11.66 5.15 17.72
N GLN A 116 -11.85 3.88 17.36
CA GLN A 116 -11.38 2.76 18.16
C GLN A 116 -9.86 2.78 18.30
N TRP A 117 -9.13 3.00 17.20
CA TRP A 117 -7.68 3.13 17.21
C TRP A 117 -7.22 4.27 18.13
N LEU A 118 -7.83 5.46 18.03
CA LEU A 118 -7.50 6.59 18.90
C LEU A 118 -7.80 6.32 20.38
N GLY A 119 -8.86 5.56 20.67
CA GLY A 119 -9.21 5.16 22.04
C GLY A 119 -8.14 4.30 22.71
N ASN A 120 -7.39 3.51 21.92
CA ASN A 120 -6.32 2.64 22.40
C ASN A 120 -5.00 3.38 22.66
N LEU A 121 -4.88 4.65 22.27
CA LEU A 121 -3.68 5.46 22.48
C LEU A 121 -3.72 6.16 23.83
N TRP A 122 -2.99 5.60 24.81
CA TRP A 122 -2.93 6.13 26.18
C TRP A 122 -2.43 7.59 26.24
N PHE A 123 -1.51 7.97 25.34
CA PHE A 123 -0.94 9.32 25.24
C PHE A 123 -1.37 10.11 23.99
N ALA A 124 -2.50 9.77 23.37
CA ALA A 124 -2.98 10.59 22.25
C ALA A 124 -3.28 12.04 22.70
N PRO A 125 -2.74 13.06 22.00
CA PRO A 125 -2.97 14.47 22.32
C PRO A 125 -4.47 14.80 22.40
N SER A 126 -4.88 15.64 23.36
CA SER A 126 -6.29 16.03 23.53
C SER A 126 -6.90 16.61 22.25
N LYS A 127 -6.17 17.49 21.56
CA LYS A 127 -6.59 18.08 20.28
C LYS A 127 -6.86 17.04 19.18
N LEU A 128 -6.10 15.94 19.16
CA LEU A 128 -6.33 14.85 18.21
C LEU A 128 -7.63 14.10 18.52
N LYS A 129 -7.90 13.88 19.81
CA LYS A 129 -9.16 13.27 20.27
C LYS A 129 -10.36 14.18 19.98
N ASP A 130 -10.21 15.50 20.12
CA ASP A 130 -11.26 16.47 19.83
C ASP A 130 -11.53 16.57 18.32
N TYR A 131 -10.49 16.62 17.49
CA TYR A 131 -10.62 16.56 16.02
C TYR A 131 -11.38 15.29 15.58
N ALA A 132 -11.03 14.14 16.16
CA ALA A 132 -11.71 12.90 15.85
C ALA A 132 -13.18 12.93 16.24
N ARG A 133 -13.52 13.48 17.41
CA ARG A 133 -14.90 13.59 17.91
C ARG A 133 -15.79 14.52 17.08
N ASN A 134 -15.21 15.58 16.51
CA ASN A 134 -15.94 16.61 15.76
C ASN A 134 -16.11 16.27 14.27
N ASP A 135 -16.27 14.99 13.97
CA ASP A 135 -16.45 14.47 12.62
C ASP A 135 -15.21 14.69 11.72
N ALA A 136 -14.08 14.09 12.13
CA ALA A 136 -12.88 14.07 11.31
C ALA A 136 -13.24 13.72 9.85
N HIS A 137 -13.01 14.69 8.96
CA HIS A 137 -13.32 14.53 7.54
C HIS A 137 -12.36 13.49 6.95
N LEU A 138 -12.81 12.23 6.93
CA LEU A 138 -12.13 11.17 6.20
C LEU A 138 -12.44 11.33 4.71
N ALA A 139 -11.39 11.48 3.92
CA ALA A 139 -11.47 11.50 2.46
C ALA A 139 -11.04 10.13 1.92
N GLY A 140 -11.89 9.52 1.10
CA GLY A 140 -11.49 8.38 0.28
C GLY A 140 -10.60 8.88 -0.86
N MET A 141 -9.52 8.17 -1.13
CA MET A 141 -8.59 8.53 -2.19
C MET A 141 -8.03 7.29 -2.88
N TYR A 142 -7.81 7.40 -4.19
CA TYR A 142 -7.05 6.41 -4.94
C TYR A 142 -5.58 6.78 -4.95
N VAL A 143 -4.73 5.79 -4.73
CA VAL A 143 -3.27 5.91 -4.82
C VAL A 143 -2.83 5.05 -6.00
N PRO A 144 -2.07 5.59 -6.97
CA PRO A 144 -1.65 4.82 -8.13
C PRO A 144 -0.52 3.86 -7.77
N TYR A 145 -0.57 2.66 -8.34
CA TYR A 145 0.45 1.62 -8.21
C TYR A 145 0.80 1.06 -9.59
N TRP A 146 2.04 0.60 -9.71
CA TRP A 146 2.46 -0.32 -10.77
C TRP A 146 2.39 -1.74 -10.23
N THR A 147 1.92 -2.67 -11.05
CA THR A 147 2.08 -4.11 -10.84
C THR A 147 3.19 -4.58 -11.78
N TYR A 148 4.11 -5.39 -11.26
CA TYR A 148 5.22 -5.92 -12.04
C TYR A 148 5.40 -7.41 -11.79
N ASP A 149 5.58 -8.14 -12.88
CA ASP A 149 6.06 -9.51 -12.81
C ASP A 149 7.57 -9.53 -12.94
N ALA A 150 8.21 -10.35 -12.10
CA ALA A 150 9.66 -10.43 -12.03
C ALA A 150 10.11 -11.89 -11.99
N ASP A 151 10.67 -12.36 -13.11
CA ASP A 151 11.47 -13.58 -13.12
C ASP A 151 12.88 -13.26 -12.63
N THR A 152 13.21 -13.73 -11.43
CA THR A 152 14.49 -13.47 -10.77
C THR A 152 15.37 -14.70 -10.80
N ALA A 153 16.65 -14.48 -11.11
CA ALA A 153 17.69 -15.49 -11.02
C ALA A 153 18.91 -14.91 -10.30
N THR A 154 19.25 -15.47 -9.14
CA THR A 154 20.37 -15.03 -8.32
C THR A 154 21.35 -16.17 -8.10
N THR A 155 22.62 -15.92 -8.37
CA THR A 155 23.71 -16.82 -7.98
C THR A 155 24.28 -16.36 -6.65
N TYR A 156 24.62 -17.30 -5.77
CA TYR A 156 25.22 -16.99 -4.47
C TYR A 156 26.47 -17.84 -4.22
N ARG A 157 27.36 -17.28 -3.41
CA ARG A 157 28.54 -17.93 -2.83
C ARG A 157 28.62 -17.49 -1.37
N GLY A 158 28.88 -18.41 -0.46
CA GLY A 158 28.97 -18.13 0.97
C GLY A 158 29.44 -19.35 1.74
N GLU A 159 29.15 -19.38 3.04
CA GLU A 159 29.45 -20.52 3.90
C GLU A 159 28.17 -21.10 4.47
N ARG A 160 28.05 -22.43 4.43
CA ARG A 160 27.00 -23.20 5.10
C ARG A 160 27.52 -23.63 6.46
N GLY A 161 26.80 -23.26 7.52
CA GLY A 161 27.04 -23.74 8.87
C GLY A 161 26.17 -24.96 9.19
N ASP A 162 26.79 -26.11 9.43
CA ASP A 162 26.11 -27.28 9.96
C ASP A 162 26.31 -27.36 11.48
N ASN A 163 25.21 -27.28 12.23
CA ASN A 163 25.24 -27.41 13.68
C ASN A 163 25.53 -28.86 14.10
N TYR A 164 26.44 -29.05 15.04
CA TYR A 164 26.71 -30.34 15.66
C TYR A 164 26.93 -30.20 17.16
N GLN A 165 26.55 -31.23 17.91
CA GLN A 165 26.68 -31.24 19.37
C GLN A 165 27.96 -31.96 19.79
N VAL A 166 28.66 -31.38 20.75
CA VAL A 166 29.86 -31.97 21.37
C VAL A 166 29.67 -31.94 22.88
N ARG A 167 30.04 -33.04 23.55
CA ARG A 167 30.18 -33.03 25.02
C ARG A 167 31.55 -32.46 25.36
N GLU A 168 31.55 -31.35 26.09
CA GLU A 168 32.76 -30.74 26.62
C GLU A 168 32.82 -30.95 28.13
N THR A 169 33.99 -31.35 28.59
CA THR A 169 34.27 -31.44 30.01
C THR A 169 34.92 -30.15 30.49
N TYR A 170 34.41 -29.59 31.58
CA TYR A 170 34.95 -28.39 32.19
C TYR A 170 35.03 -28.58 33.70
N ARG A 171 35.94 -27.82 34.33
CA ARG A 171 36.07 -27.81 35.77
C ARG A 171 35.19 -26.72 36.37
N ALA A 172 34.42 -27.06 37.38
CA ALA A 172 33.60 -26.15 38.15
C ALA A 172 34.01 -26.22 39.62
N VAL A 173 33.82 -25.13 40.36
CA VAL A 173 33.97 -25.15 41.82
C VAL A 173 32.58 -25.30 42.42
N GLU A 174 32.33 -26.42 43.10
CA GLU A 174 31.12 -26.67 43.87
C GLU A 174 31.53 -26.92 45.32
N ASN A 175 30.96 -26.18 46.27
CA ASN A 175 31.29 -26.27 47.70
C ASN A 175 32.80 -26.13 48.02
N GLY A 176 33.52 -25.30 47.26
CA GLY A 176 34.95 -25.06 47.47
C GLY A 176 35.88 -26.19 46.97
N GLN A 177 35.33 -27.23 46.33
CA GLN A 177 36.10 -28.30 45.69
C GLN A 177 35.99 -28.22 44.17
N GLU A 178 37.10 -28.49 43.48
CA GLU A 178 37.15 -28.55 42.02
C GLU A 178 36.52 -29.87 41.57
N VAL A 179 35.39 -29.79 40.86
CA VAL A 179 34.65 -30.94 40.32
C VAL A 179 34.61 -30.89 38.81
N GLU A 180 34.71 -32.07 38.18
CA GLU A 180 34.62 -32.21 36.73
C GLU A 180 33.14 -32.37 36.32
N ARG A 181 32.70 -31.55 35.36
CA ARG A 181 31.33 -31.53 34.83
C ARG A 181 31.36 -31.62 33.32
N THR A 182 30.33 -32.26 32.75
CA THR A 182 30.13 -32.29 31.30
C THR A 182 28.94 -31.44 30.93
N ARG A 183 29.07 -30.68 29.85
CA ARG A 183 27.97 -29.97 29.22
C ARG A 183 27.94 -30.27 27.73
N THR A 184 26.74 -30.34 27.17
CA THR A 184 26.56 -30.39 25.71
C THR A 184 26.64 -28.97 25.17
N VAL A 185 27.56 -28.74 24.25
CA VAL A 185 27.68 -27.46 23.52
C VAL A 185 27.31 -27.67 22.05
N THR A 186 26.65 -26.68 21.46
CA THR A 186 26.40 -26.63 20.02
C THR A 186 27.56 -25.90 19.34
N LYS A 187 28.23 -26.56 18.41
CA LYS A 187 29.26 -25.98 17.55
C LYS A 187 28.75 -25.90 16.11
N ILE A 188 29.33 -24.99 15.34
CA ILE A 188 29.01 -24.80 13.92
C ILE A 188 30.21 -25.26 13.09
N ARG A 189 29.97 -26.12 12.10
CA ARG A 189 30.94 -26.49 11.09
C ARG A 189 30.66 -25.68 9.82
N TRP A 190 31.57 -24.78 9.47
CA TRP A 190 31.47 -23.99 8.25
C TRP A 190 32.06 -24.75 7.05
N SER A 191 31.37 -24.70 5.92
CA SER A 191 31.82 -25.24 4.65
C SER A 191 31.44 -24.30 3.49
N PRO A 192 32.27 -24.13 2.45
CA PRO A 192 31.91 -23.31 1.30
C PRO A 192 30.64 -23.83 0.63
N ALA A 193 29.72 -22.92 0.30
CA ALA A 193 28.48 -23.23 -0.39
C ALA A 193 28.26 -22.24 -1.55
N ALA A 194 27.75 -22.74 -2.67
CA ALA A 194 27.37 -21.91 -3.80
C ALA A 194 26.16 -22.53 -4.49
N GLY A 195 25.37 -21.69 -5.17
CA GLY A 195 24.18 -22.15 -5.87
C GLY A 195 23.53 -21.07 -6.70
N ARG A 196 22.40 -21.43 -7.31
CA ARG A 196 21.51 -20.52 -8.03
C ARG A 196 20.11 -20.71 -7.48
N VAL A 197 19.45 -19.59 -7.16
CA VAL A 197 18.04 -19.54 -6.78
C VAL A 197 17.31 -18.81 -7.88
N THR A 198 16.23 -19.42 -8.36
CA THR A 198 15.30 -18.78 -9.28
C THR A 198 13.95 -18.64 -8.60
N ARG A 199 13.30 -17.49 -8.76
CA ARG A 199 11.98 -17.23 -8.20
C ARG A 199 11.22 -16.28 -9.11
N PHE A 200 10.00 -16.66 -9.46
CA PHE A 200 9.04 -15.78 -10.11
C PHE A 200 8.25 -15.03 -9.02
N PHE A 201 8.06 -13.74 -9.23
CA PHE A 201 7.15 -12.90 -8.46
C PHE A 201 6.09 -12.38 -9.41
N ASP A 202 4.83 -12.56 -9.00
CA ASP A 202 3.63 -12.20 -9.74
C ASP A 202 3.01 -10.98 -9.04
N ASP A 203 2.57 -9.98 -9.80
CA ASP A 203 1.86 -8.81 -9.29
C ASP A 203 2.59 -8.06 -8.14
N VAL A 204 3.89 -7.78 -8.30
CA VAL A 204 4.64 -6.98 -7.32
C VAL A 204 4.17 -5.53 -7.39
N LEU A 205 3.55 -5.06 -6.31
CA LEU A 205 3.11 -3.69 -6.18
C LEU A 205 4.27 -2.73 -5.91
N VAL A 206 4.34 -1.69 -6.75
CA VAL A 206 5.26 -0.57 -6.58
C VAL A 206 4.48 0.72 -6.62
N LEU A 207 4.49 1.45 -5.50
CA LEU A 207 3.83 2.75 -5.38
C LEU A 207 4.27 3.70 -6.50
N ALA A 208 3.31 4.20 -7.29
CA ALA A 208 3.56 5.17 -8.36
C ALA A 208 3.58 6.62 -7.85
N SER A 209 4.03 6.83 -6.62
CA SER A 209 4.13 8.12 -5.96
C SER A 209 5.42 8.24 -5.15
N ARG A 210 5.94 9.46 -5.06
CA ARG A 210 7.10 9.81 -4.22
C ARG A 210 6.73 10.59 -2.97
N SER A 211 5.46 10.97 -2.81
CA SER A 211 4.99 11.84 -1.72
C SER A 211 4.48 11.08 -0.51
N LEU A 212 4.20 9.78 -0.63
CA LEU A 212 3.68 8.95 0.46
C LEU A 212 4.79 8.08 1.07
N PRO A 213 4.87 7.99 2.41
CA PRO A 213 5.85 7.13 3.07
C PRO A 213 5.59 5.65 2.76
N ARG A 214 6.63 4.96 2.25
CA ARG A 214 6.59 3.55 1.87
C ARG A 214 6.07 2.65 3.02
N GLU A 215 6.55 2.88 4.23
CA GLU A 215 6.15 2.10 5.42
C GLU A 215 4.65 2.18 5.72
N VAL A 216 3.99 3.29 5.40
CA VAL A 216 2.55 3.45 5.61
C VAL A 216 1.78 2.72 4.52
N THR A 217 2.21 2.84 3.27
CA THR A 217 1.55 2.22 2.12
C THR A 217 1.70 0.71 2.07
N GLU A 218 2.86 0.16 2.47
CA GLU A 218 3.08 -1.29 2.51
C GLU A 218 2.29 -1.98 3.63
N ARG A 219 1.94 -1.25 4.70
CA ARG A 219 1.09 -1.78 5.78
C ARG A 219 -0.36 -1.98 5.36
N LEU A 220 -0.77 -1.46 4.19
CA LEU A 220 -2.10 -1.67 3.63
C LEU A 220 -2.17 -2.99 2.84
N GLU A 221 -1.03 -3.58 2.50
CA GLU A 221 -0.95 -4.88 1.83
C GLU A 221 -1.27 -6.04 2.80
N PRO A 222 -1.72 -7.19 2.28
CA PRO A 222 -1.95 -7.52 0.87
C PRO A 222 -3.24 -6.90 0.32
N TRP A 223 -3.19 -6.49 -0.95
CA TRP A 223 -4.38 -6.14 -1.72
C TRP A 223 -4.90 -7.36 -2.48
N ASP A 224 -6.19 -7.36 -2.78
CA ASP A 224 -6.77 -8.37 -3.67
C ASP A 224 -6.41 -7.99 -5.11
N LEU A 225 -5.40 -8.66 -5.64
CA LEU A 225 -4.86 -8.48 -6.99
C LEU A 225 -5.24 -9.63 -7.91
N ALA A 226 -6.15 -10.53 -7.49
CA ALA A 226 -6.53 -11.67 -8.31
C ALA A 226 -7.17 -11.17 -9.61
N ASN A 227 -6.39 -11.22 -10.69
CA ASN A 227 -6.78 -10.98 -12.07
C ASN A 227 -7.50 -12.20 -12.68
#